data_AF-A0A355SGN0-F1
#
_entry.id   AF-A0A355SGN0-F1
#
_cell.length_a   1.000
_cell.length_b   1.000
_cell.length_c   1.000
_cell.angle_alpha   90.00
_cell.angle_beta   90.00
_cell.angle_gamma   90.00
#
_symmetry.space_group_name_H-M   'P 1'
#
loop_
_entity.id
_entity.type
_entity.pdbx_description
1 polymer ?
#
loop_
_entity_poly.entity_id
_entity_poly.type
_entity_poly.pdbx_seq_one_letter_code
_entity_poly.pdbx_strand_id
1 'polypeptide(L)'
;AFLKVTADTPPDIPMTSFSILFARQKGDLVRMVRGLKKIESLKDGARVLIVEGCTHHRQSDDIGKVKIPRWIRQITGRDISFEWASGTFFPERIKDYDMIVHCGACMLNKREMQYRIREAEMQGVAITNYGLLIAYVLGILRRALGPFPAALLALDEAGMDE
;
A
#
# COMPACT_ATOMS: atom_id res chain seq x y z
N ALA A 1 16.52 -1.68 -8.54
CA ALA A 1 16.12 -2.89 -9.29
C ALA A 1 14.83 -2.66 -10.09
N PHE A 2 13.71 -2.29 -9.45
CA PHE A 2 12.39 -2.28 -10.12
C PHE A 2 12.32 -1.38 -11.37
N LEU A 3 12.78 -0.12 -11.28
CA LEU A 3 12.85 0.81 -12.43
C LEU A 3 13.69 0.27 -13.60
N LYS A 4 14.85 -0.34 -13.30
CA LYS A 4 15.73 -0.92 -14.32
C LYS A 4 15.02 -2.06 -15.06
N VAL A 5 14.40 -2.98 -14.31
CA VAL A 5 13.64 -4.10 -14.91
C VAL A 5 12.48 -3.58 -15.75
N THR A 6 11.79 -2.52 -15.32
CA THR A 6 10.74 -1.89 -16.12
C THR A 6 11.26 -1.32 -17.44
N ALA A 7 12.42 -0.66 -17.43
CA ALA A 7 13.05 -0.13 -18.64
C ALA A 7 13.57 -1.26 -19.56
N ASP A 8 14.11 -2.33 -19.00
CA ASP A 8 14.69 -3.45 -19.75
C ASP A 8 13.64 -4.42 -20.31
N THR A 9 12.38 -4.39 -19.82
CA THR A 9 11.32 -5.31 -20.22
C THR A 9 10.38 -4.68 -21.26
N PRO A 10 10.30 -5.23 -22.49
CA PRO A 10 9.39 -4.75 -23.54
C PRO A 10 7.93 -4.57 -23.08
N PRO A 11 7.21 -3.50 -23.52
CA PRO A 11 5.85 -3.19 -23.06
C PRO A 11 4.81 -4.30 -23.30
N ASP A 12 5.01 -5.17 -24.28
CA ASP A 12 4.12 -6.29 -24.61
C ASP A 12 4.29 -7.50 -23.68
N ILE A 13 5.43 -7.61 -22.98
CA ILE A 13 5.68 -8.68 -22.02
C ILE A 13 5.04 -8.34 -20.66
N PRO A 14 4.15 -9.15 -20.09
CA PRO A 14 3.57 -8.88 -18.78
C PRO A 14 4.64 -8.79 -17.68
N MET A 15 4.56 -7.74 -16.84
CA MET A 15 5.51 -7.50 -15.76
C MET A 15 4.75 -7.16 -14.46
N THR A 16 5.20 -7.72 -13.34
CA THR A 16 4.74 -7.33 -12.00
C THR A 16 5.82 -7.59 -10.95
N SER A 17 5.57 -7.26 -9.67
CA SER A 17 6.49 -7.54 -8.57
C SER A 17 5.94 -8.56 -7.58
N PHE A 18 6.85 -9.18 -6.82
CA PHE A 18 6.46 -10.03 -5.68
C PHE A 18 5.55 -9.31 -4.69
N SER A 19 5.73 -8.01 -4.49
CA SER A 19 4.89 -7.23 -3.58
C SER A 19 3.44 -7.11 -4.08
N ILE A 20 3.22 -6.93 -5.38
CA ILE A 20 1.88 -6.94 -5.99
C ILE A 20 1.28 -8.35 -5.96
N LEU A 21 2.09 -9.38 -6.23
CA LEU A 21 1.65 -10.77 -6.11
C LEU A 21 1.19 -11.12 -4.69
N PHE A 22 1.92 -10.68 -3.65
CA PHE A 22 1.52 -10.90 -2.25
C PHE A 22 0.27 -10.11 -1.88
N ALA A 23 0.13 -8.88 -2.38
CA ALA A 23 -1.08 -8.07 -2.22
C ALA A 23 -2.31 -8.82 -2.73
N ARG A 24 -2.21 -9.49 -3.89
CA ARG A 24 -3.28 -10.33 -4.46
C ARG A 24 -3.44 -11.67 -3.75
N GLN A 25 -2.35 -12.34 -3.40
CA GLN A 25 -2.37 -13.70 -2.86
C GLN A 25 -2.94 -13.74 -1.43
N LYS A 26 -2.52 -12.81 -0.57
CA LYS A 26 -2.92 -12.76 0.84
C LYS A 26 -3.94 -11.67 1.12
N GLY A 27 -3.86 -10.55 0.41
CA GLY A 27 -4.78 -9.41 0.57
C GLY A 27 -5.85 -9.35 -0.52
N ASP A 28 -6.39 -8.16 -0.71
CA ASP A 28 -7.36 -7.83 -1.77
C ASP A 28 -6.76 -6.70 -2.61
N LEU A 29 -6.20 -7.08 -3.76
CA LEU A 29 -5.48 -6.15 -4.62
C LEU A 29 -6.38 -5.01 -5.10
N VAL A 30 -7.63 -5.30 -5.46
CA VAL A 30 -8.59 -4.30 -5.97
C VAL A 30 -8.92 -3.27 -4.88
N ARG A 31 -9.23 -3.74 -3.67
CA ARG A 31 -9.49 -2.84 -2.54
C ARG A 31 -8.27 -2.00 -2.18
N MET A 32 -7.08 -2.60 -2.21
CA MET A 32 -5.86 -1.87 -1.89
C MET A 32 -5.50 -0.81 -2.95
N VAL A 33 -5.83 -1.05 -4.22
CA VAL A 33 -5.71 -0.04 -5.29
C VAL A 33 -6.66 1.13 -5.02
N ARG A 34 -7.93 0.85 -4.72
CA ARG A 34 -8.89 1.91 -4.35
C ARG A 34 -8.47 2.68 -3.11
N GLY A 35 -7.95 1.99 -2.10
CA GLY A 35 -7.44 2.60 -0.88
C GLY A 35 -6.19 3.45 -1.11
N LEU A 36 -5.38 3.16 -2.13
CA LEU A 36 -4.20 3.95 -2.48
C LEU A 36 -4.57 5.38 -2.90
N LYS A 37 -5.69 5.55 -3.64
CA LYS A 37 -6.17 6.87 -4.09
C LYS A 37 -6.37 7.85 -2.96
N LYS A 38 -6.68 7.36 -1.74
CA LYS A 38 -6.89 8.20 -0.56
C LYS A 38 -5.72 9.16 -0.32
N ILE A 39 -4.49 8.77 -0.66
CA ILE A 39 -3.27 9.57 -0.47
C ILE A 39 -3.44 10.97 -1.07
N GLU A 40 -3.92 11.08 -2.32
CA GLU A 40 -4.06 12.38 -3.01
C GLU A 40 -5.06 13.33 -2.35
N SER A 41 -5.96 12.81 -1.51
CA SER A 41 -6.98 13.58 -0.80
C SER A 41 -6.66 13.86 0.67
N LEU A 42 -5.50 13.39 1.16
CA LEU A 42 -5.07 13.64 2.54
C LEU A 42 -4.85 15.15 2.76
N LYS A 43 -5.21 15.62 3.96
CA LYS A 43 -5.11 17.02 4.38
C LYS A 43 -4.05 17.16 5.46
N ASP A 44 -3.67 18.40 5.75
CA ASP A 44 -2.82 18.70 6.90
C ASP A 44 -3.47 18.19 8.20
N GLY A 45 -2.67 17.54 9.04
CA GLY A 45 -3.12 16.88 10.27
C GLY A 45 -3.75 15.50 10.06
N ALA A 46 -3.87 15.00 8.83
CA ALA A 46 -4.39 13.66 8.59
C ALA A 46 -3.55 12.58 9.30
N ARG A 47 -4.22 11.56 9.80
CA ARG A 47 -3.61 10.48 10.59
C ARG A 47 -3.47 9.23 9.74
N VAL A 48 -2.23 8.77 9.57
CA VAL A 48 -1.91 7.58 8.79
C VAL A 48 -1.30 6.52 9.69
N LEU A 49 -1.92 5.35 9.74
CA LEU A 49 -1.42 4.20 10.48
C LEU A 49 -0.56 3.31 9.58
N ILE A 50 0.68 3.09 9.97
CA ILE A 50 1.61 2.18 9.30
C ILE A 50 1.64 0.85 10.07
N VAL A 51 1.29 -0.25 9.39
CA VAL A 51 1.07 -1.54 10.04
C VAL A 51 2.04 -2.60 9.53
N GLU A 52 2.76 -3.23 10.46
CA GLU A 52 3.68 -4.33 10.17
C GLU A 52 3.19 -5.63 10.81
N GLY A 53 3.00 -6.68 10.02
CA GLY A 53 2.53 -7.99 10.50
C GLY A 53 3.56 -8.82 11.29
N CYS A 54 4.63 -8.20 11.79
CA CYS A 54 5.73 -8.87 12.47
C CYS A 54 6.48 -7.90 13.39
N THR A 55 7.25 -8.44 14.33
CA THR A 55 7.98 -7.67 15.36
C THR A 55 9.49 -7.61 15.14
N HIS A 56 9.98 -8.10 13.99
CA HIS A 56 11.42 -8.25 13.77
C HIS A 56 12.17 -6.92 13.63
N HIS A 57 13.49 -6.99 13.81
CA HIS A 57 14.34 -5.83 14.04
C HIS A 57 14.43 -4.90 12.83
N ARG A 58 14.18 -3.61 13.08
CA ARG A 58 14.11 -2.52 12.12
C ARG A 58 15.52 -2.00 11.80
N GLN A 59 15.88 -1.95 10.53
CA GLN A 59 17.17 -1.40 10.07
C GLN A 59 17.12 0.13 9.99
N SER A 60 18.27 0.80 9.93
CA SER A 60 18.35 2.28 9.89
C SER A 60 17.67 2.92 8.66
N ASP A 61 17.46 2.16 7.58
CA ASP A 61 16.78 2.61 6.36
C ASP A 61 15.40 1.92 6.16
N ASP A 62 14.67 1.77 7.27
CA ASP A 62 13.40 1.07 7.35
C ASP A 62 12.34 1.67 6.41
N ILE A 63 11.78 0.81 5.54
CA ILE A 63 10.76 1.19 4.57
C ILE A 63 9.54 1.79 5.27
N GLY A 64 9.04 1.14 6.33
CA GLY A 64 7.83 1.53 7.05
C GLY A 64 8.02 2.75 7.95
N LYS A 65 9.19 2.94 8.57
CA LYS A 65 9.44 4.10 9.44
C LYS A 65 9.95 5.34 8.73
N VAL A 66 10.65 5.18 7.61
CA VAL A 66 11.36 6.29 6.97
C VAL A 66 10.81 6.56 5.56
N LYS A 67 10.87 5.56 4.67
CA LYS A 67 10.60 5.80 3.24
C LYS A 67 9.12 6.06 2.97
N ILE A 68 8.24 5.24 3.54
CA ILE A 68 6.78 5.34 3.36
C ILE A 68 6.26 6.69 3.87
N PRO A 69 6.53 7.12 5.13
CA PRO A 69 6.15 8.46 5.60
C PRO A 69 6.67 9.59 4.71
N ARG A 70 7.94 9.52 4.30
CA ARG A 70 8.56 10.53 3.44
C ARG A 70 7.85 10.63 2.10
N TRP A 71 7.58 9.51 1.44
CA TRP A 71 6.89 9.49 0.14
C TRP A 71 5.45 9.98 0.24
N ILE A 72 4.72 9.63 1.30
CA ILE A 72 3.36 10.14 1.51
C ILE A 72 3.38 11.67 1.66
N ARG A 73 4.31 12.24 2.44
CA ARG A 73 4.48 13.69 2.54
C ARG A 73 4.86 14.33 1.20
N GLN A 74 5.71 13.68 0.41
CA GLN A 74 6.11 14.17 -0.91
C GLN A 74 4.95 14.17 -1.92
N ILE A 75 4.13 13.12 -1.95
CA ILE A 75 2.95 13.04 -2.82
C ILE A 75 1.92 14.10 -2.43
N THR A 76 1.67 14.25 -1.13
CA THR A 76 0.58 15.09 -0.63
C THR A 76 0.95 16.57 -0.55
N GLY A 77 2.23 16.89 -0.29
CA GLY A 77 2.65 18.22 0.11
C GLY A 77 2.06 18.68 1.46
N ARG A 78 1.62 17.73 2.31
CA ARG A 78 0.92 18.00 3.57
C ARG A 78 1.72 17.56 4.79
N ASP A 79 1.42 18.17 5.93
CA ASP A 79 1.88 17.69 7.22
C ASP A 79 1.00 16.54 7.73
N ILE A 80 1.52 15.33 7.62
CA ILE A 80 0.84 14.08 7.98
C ILE A 80 1.37 13.56 9.31
N SER A 81 0.44 13.17 10.19
CA SER A 81 0.72 12.48 11.44
C SER A 81 0.78 10.97 11.21
N PHE A 82 1.87 10.35 11.63
CA PHE A 82 2.10 8.92 11.44
C PHE A 82 2.13 8.20 12.78
N GLU A 83 1.44 7.06 12.84
CA GLU A 83 1.52 6.11 13.94
C GLU A 83 1.90 4.73 13.40
N TRP A 84 2.48 3.90 14.26
CA TRP A 84 2.97 2.57 13.86
C TRP A 84 2.37 1.50 14.76
N ALA A 85 1.90 0.42 14.13
CA ALA A 85 1.53 -0.82 14.80
C ALA A 85 2.38 -1.97 14.24
N SER A 86 2.87 -2.85 15.11
CA SER A 86 3.68 -4.00 14.69
C SER A 86 3.33 -5.27 15.46
N GLY A 87 3.33 -6.39 14.76
CA GLY A 87 3.11 -7.72 15.30
C GLY A 87 1.85 -8.40 14.77
N THR A 88 1.41 -9.42 15.51
CA THR A 88 0.22 -10.21 15.18
C THR A 88 -1.08 -9.50 15.55
N PHE A 89 -1.02 -8.49 16.43
CA PHE A 89 -2.16 -7.67 16.81
C PHE A 89 -2.46 -6.59 15.75
N PHE A 90 -3.74 -6.28 15.60
CA PHE A 90 -4.25 -5.18 14.78
C PHE A 90 -5.03 -4.22 15.69
N PRO A 91 -4.75 -2.90 15.69
CA PRO A 91 -5.40 -1.97 16.62
C PRO A 91 -6.93 -2.00 16.53
N GLU A 92 -7.62 -1.92 17.66
CA GLU A 92 -9.09 -1.92 17.68
C GLU A 92 -9.67 -0.60 17.18
N ARG A 93 -9.04 0.52 17.56
CA ARG A 93 -9.47 1.88 17.21
C ARG A 93 -8.76 2.37 15.96
N ILE A 94 -9.08 1.79 14.80
CA ILE A 94 -8.52 2.26 13.52
C ILE A 94 -9.37 3.33 12.85
N LYS A 95 -10.66 3.47 13.21
CA LYS A 95 -11.55 4.53 12.69
C LYS A 95 -11.02 5.96 12.85
N ASP A 96 -10.06 6.17 13.75
CA ASP A 96 -9.47 7.48 14.01
C ASP A 96 -8.36 7.85 13.00
N TYR A 97 -8.04 6.94 12.06
CA TYR A 97 -7.09 7.16 10.98
C TYR A 97 -7.80 7.44 9.66
N ASP A 98 -7.23 8.32 8.85
CA ASP A 98 -7.68 8.59 7.48
C ASP A 98 -7.27 7.47 6.52
N MET A 99 -6.16 6.79 6.82
CA MET A 99 -5.58 5.76 5.96
C MET A 99 -4.69 4.80 6.73
N ILE A 100 -4.67 3.55 6.28
CA ILE A 100 -3.76 2.49 6.71
C ILE A 100 -2.82 2.13 5.56
N VAL A 101 -1.52 2.05 5.85
CA VAL A 101 -0.53 1.51 4.94
C VAL A 101 0.09 0.27 5.56
N HIS A 102 -0.33 -0.90 5.05
CA HIS A 102 0.13 -2.17 5.58
C HIS A 102 1.41 -2.65 4.89
N CYS A 103 2.28 -3.39 5.60
CA CYS A 103 3.42 -4.05 4.98
C CYS A 103 2.96 -5.19 4.03
N GLY A 104 3.91 -5.83 3.33
CA GLY A 104 3.63 -6.95 2.43
C GLY A 104 3.11 -8.23 3.11
N ALA A 105 2.94 -8.24 4.44
CA ALA A 105 2.39 -9.36 5.21
C ALA A 105 3.13 -10.69 4.98
N CYS A 106 4.46 -10.65 4.83
CA CYS A 106 5.29 -11.83 4.60
C CYS A 106 5.09 -12.89 5.70
N MET A 107 5.01 -12.44 6.95
CA MET A 107 4.84 -13.28 8.14
C MET A 107 3.38 -13.59 8.51
N LEU A 108 2.39 -12.97 7.86
CA LEU A 108 0.98 -13.26 8.12
C LEU A 108 0.45 -14.31 7.15
N ASN A 109 -0.55 -15.07 7.58
CA ASN A 109 -1.33 -15.92 6.68
C ASN A 109 -2.41 -15.11 5.94
N LYS A 110 -3.06 -15.73 4.95
CA LYS A 110 -4.13 -15.08 4.17
C LYS A 110 -5.32 -14.67 5.05
N ARG A 111 -5.74 -15.51 6.00
CA ARG A 111 -6.90 -15.23 6.86
C ARG A 111 -6.71 -13.96 7.68
N GLU A 112 -5.53 -13.79 8.26
CA GLU A 112 -5.16 -12.64 9.07
C GLU A 112 -5.09 -11.35 8.23
N MET A 113 -4.42 -11.40 7.07
CA MET A 113 -4.37 -10.23 6.19
C MET A 113 -5.77 -9.80 5.71
N GLN A 114 -6.61 -10.77 5.35
CA GLN A 114 -8.00 -10.51 4.95
C GLN A 114 -8.85 -9.94 6.09
N TYR A 115 -8.65 -10.42 7.31
CA TYR A 115 -9.32 -9.88 8.50
C TYR A 115 -9.01 -8.38 8.65
N ARG A 116 -7.73 -8.00 8.63
CA ARG A 116 -7.31 -6.59 8.75
C ARG A 116 -7.90 -5.68 7.67
N ILE A 117 -7.99 -6.17 6.43
CA ILE A 117 -8.61 -5.42 5.31
C ILE A 117 -10.10 -5.23 5.55
N ARG A 118 -10.82 -6.28 5.99
CA ARG A 118 -12.26 -6.19 6.28
C ARG A 118 -12.54 -5.28 7.47
N GLU A 119 -11.73 -5.34 8.52
CA GLU A 119 -11.85 -4.43 9.66
C GLU A 119 -11.69 -2.96 9.23
N ALA A 120 -10.69 -2.66 8.40
CA ALA A 120 -10.51 -1.32 7.85
C ALA A 120 -11.73 -0.86 7.03
N GLU A 121 -12.25 -1.73 6.17
CA GLU A 121 -13.45 -1.47 5.37
C GLU A 121 -14.69 -1.22 6.25
N MET A 122 -14.94 -2.07 7.26
CA MET A 122 -16.07 -1.92 8.17
C MET A 122 -16.00 -0.63 8.98
N GLN A 123 -14.80 -0.15 9.29
CA GLN A 123 -14.58 1.12 9.99
C GLN A 123 -14.47 2.33 9.04
N GLY A 124 -14.64 2.13 7.71
CA GLY A 124 -14.59 3.20 6.71
C GLY A 124 -13.20 3.78 6.47
N VAL A 125 -12.15 3.03 6.81
CA VAL A 125 -10.75 3.48 6.72
C VAL A 125 -10.11 2.93 5.45
N ALA A 126 -9.54 3.82 4.63
CA ALA A 126 -8.84 3.41 3.41
C ALA A 126 -7.60 2.57 3.77
N ILE A 127 -7.36 1.48 3.06
CA ILE A 127 -6.19 0.61 3.29
C ILE A 127 -5.47 0.33 1.98
N THR A 128 -4.14 0.46 1.98
CA THR A 128 -3.26 0.00 0.90
C THR A 128 -2.07 -0.74 1.48
N ASN A 129 -1.05 -1.04 0.65
CA ASN A 129 0.19 -1.63 1.12
C ASN A 129 1.46 -0.98 0.55
N TYR A 130 2.62 -1.35 1.12
CA TYR A 130 3.92 -0.85 0.68
C TYR A 130 4.19 -1.10 -0.80
N GLY A 131 3.80 -2.27 -1.32
CA GLY A 131 4.07 -2.64 -2.70
C GLY A 131 3.39 -1.72 -3.71
N LEU A 132 2.11 -1.42 -3.49
CA LEU A 132 1.32 -0.52 -4.31
C LEU A 132 1.83 0.92 -4.19
N LEU A 133 2.08 1.39 -2.97
CA LEU A 133 2.62 2.73 -2.74
C LEU A 133 4.00 2.92 -3.40
N ILE A 134 4.89 1.94 -3.29
CA ILE A 134 6.19 1.98 -3.95
C ILE A 134 6.04 2.00 -5.47
N ALA A 135 5.17 1.16 -6.04
CA ALA A 135 4.93 1.15 -7.48
C ALA A 135 4.37 2.49 -7.98
N TYR A 136 3.49 3.12 -7.20
CA TYR A 136 2.95 4.45 -7.49
C TYR A 136 4.02 5.54 -7.46
N VAL A 137 4.81 5.61 -6.39
CA VAL A 137 5.92 6.57 -6.25
C VAL A 137 6.94 6.45 -7.39
N LEU A 138 7.15 5.23 -7.90
CA LEU A 138 8.09 4.96 -8.97
C LEU A 138 7.50 5.15 -10.38
N GLY A 139 6.21 5.48 -10.53
CA GLY A 139 5.56 5.66 -11.82
C GLY A 139 5.44 4.38 -12.64
N ILE A 140 5.23 3.24 -11.97
CA ILE A 140 5.15 1.92 -12.62
C ILE A 140 3.96 1.08 -12.11
N LEU A 141 3.03 1.71 -11.37
CA LEU A 141 1.86 1.07 -10.81
C LEU A 141 0.99 0.48 -11.92
N ARG A 142 0.67 1.24 -12.96
CA ARG A 142 -0.17 0.79 -14.07
C ARG A 142 0.44 -0.42 -14.75
N ARG A 143 1.74 -0.33 -15.04
CA ARG A 143 2.52 -1.42 -15.62
C ARG A 143 2.51 -2.67 -14.73
N ALA A 144 2.73 -2.51 -13.43
CA ALA A 144 2.75 -3.62 -12.48
C ALA A 144 1.37 -4.26 -12.24
N LEU A 145 0.29 -3.52 -12.47
CA LEU A 145 -1.10 -3.99 -12.41
C LEU A 145 -1.60 -4.58 -13.73
N GLY A 146 -0.92 -4.36 -14.86
CA GLY A 146 -1.29 -4.86 -16.18
C GLY A 146 -1.70 -6.33 -16.24
N PRO A 147 -1.01 -7.27 -15.55
CA PRO A 147 -1.42 -8.67 -15.50
C PRO A 147 -2.72 -8.96 -14.73
N PHE A 148 -3.35 -7.96 -14.10
CA PHE A 148 -4.52 -8.09 -13.22
C PHE A 148 -5.66 -7.16 -13.67
N PRO A 149 -6.50 -7.58 -14.65
CA PRO A 149 -7.51 -6.71 -15.27
C PRO A 149 -8.45 -6.00 -14.28
N ALA A 150 -8.91 -6.70 -13.24
CA ALA A 150 -9.79 -6.11 -12.22
C ALA A 150 -9.11 -5.01 -11.38
N ALA A 151 -7.81 -5.15 -11.12
CA ALA A 151 -7.05 -4.14 -10.38
C ALA A 151 -6.70 -2.95 -11.27
N LEU A 152 -6.44 -3.19 -12.56
CA LEU A 152 -6.23 -2.13 -13.54
C LEU A 152 -7.51 -1.30 -13.74
N LEU A 153 -8.67 -1.96 -13.87
CA LEU A 153 -9.96 -1.27 -13.92
C LEU A 153 -10.19 -0.41 -12.67
N ALA A 154 -9.87 -0.93 -11.49
CA ALA A 154 -10.00 -0.15 -10.24
C ALA A 154 -9.04 1.05 -10.18
N LEU A 155 -7.90 0.99 -10.86
CA LEU A 155 -6.97 2.11 -11.01
C LEU A 155 -7.58 3.19 -11.92
N ASP A 156 -8.10 2.76 -13.08
CA ASP A 156 -8.73 3.63 -14.06
C ASP A 156 -9.99 4.31 -13.45
N GLU A 157 -10.83 3.57 -12.71
CA GLU A 157 -11.99 4.09 -11.96
C GLU A 157 -11.60 5.12 -10.89
N ALA A 158 -10.42 4.96 -10.28
CA ALA A 158 -9.91 5.89 -9.28
C ALA A 158 -9.34 7.17 -9.91
N GLY A 159 -9.22 7.25 -11.24
CA GLY A 159 -8.61 8.38 -11.94
C GLY A 159 -7.17 8.62 -11.46
N MET A 160 -6.42 7.54 -11.21
CA MET A 160 -4.98 7.62 -10.91
C MET A 160 -4.22 7.55 -12.22
N ASP A 161 -4.08 8.69 -12.89
CA ASP A 161 -3.23 8.82 -14.06
C ASP A 161 -1.76 8.98 -13.61
N GLU A 162 -0.86 8.21 -14.24
CA GLU A 162 0.60 8.33 -14.08
C GLU A 162 1.16 9.52 -14.88
#